data_AF-A0A136MJQ3-F1
#
_entry.id   AF-A0A136MJQ3-F1
#
_cell.length_a   1.000
_cell.length_b   1.000
_cell.length_c   1.000
_cell.angle_alpha   90.00
_cell.angle_beta   90.00
_cell.angle_gamma   90.00
#
_symmetry.space_group_name_H-M   'P 1'
#
loop_
_entity.id
_entity.type
_entity.pdbx_description
1 polymer ?
#
loop_
_entity_poly.entity_id
_entity_poly.type
_entity_poly.pdbx_seq_one_letter_code
_entity_poly.pdbx_strand_id
1 'polypeptide(L)'
;MNKSIRNILTDLEHVHENLLSLSDDIWLSIDHNDQEALNEGVAFKKRYNEKMIAFGKLASAISSLVQEYTNIQIEEHQVEPWTSPRESRDRFIKDMDKIQPHSLDESFTYKRPYGFVLEDQGYKEIVTWRRVYELFLKQLAAKSPDTFTALCENPDYHSNRGNPTFSQDPLKLRSAMPVTDGIHAESNLSANSIRDLMKRLLETFGIPETEVKIYLREDRDAEE
;
A
#
# COMPACT_ATOMS: atom_id res chain seq x y z
N MET A 1 -6.57 -20.38 17.74
CA MET A 1 -7.34 -19.14 17.91
C MET A 1 -6.56 -17.94 17.38
N ASN A 2 -5.41 -17.55 17.96
CA ASN A 2 -4.70 -16.34 17.54
C ASN A 2 -4.26 -16.36 16.07
N LYS A 3 -3.69 -17.49 15.60
CA LYS A 3 -3.34 -17.67 14.18
C LYS A 3 -4.55 -17.52 13.26
N SER A 4 -5.68 -18.13 13.62
CA SER A 4 -6.93 -18.05 12.84
C SER A 4 -7.45 -16.62 12.77
N ILE A 5 -7.42 -15.86 13.87
CA ILE A 5 -7.83 -14.45 13.90
C ILE A 5 -6.93 -13.61 13.00
N ARG A 6 -5.60 -13.78 13.09
CA ARG A 6 -4.66 -13.08 12.19
C ARG A 6 -4.93 -13.39 10.72
N ASN A 7 -5.16 -14.66 10.39
CA ASN A 7 -5.48 -15.07 9.03
C ASN A 7 -6.76 -14.38 8.54
N ILE A 8 -7.85 -14.42 9.32
CA ILE A 8 -9.13 -13.79 8.93
C ILE A 8 -8.97 -12.29 8.68
N LEU A 9 -8.24 -11.59 9.56
CA LEU A 9 -8.00 -10.16 9.39
C LEU A 9 -7.10 -9.86 8.18
N THR A 10 -6.11 -10.71 7.92
CA THR A 10 -5.26 -10.63 6.72
C THR A 10 -6.09 -10.86 5.45
N ASP A 11 -6.94 -11.88 5.45
CA ASP A 11 -7.82 -12.22 4.33
C ASP A 11 -8.79 -11.07 4.02
N LEU A 12 -9.30 -10.41 5.08
CA LEU A 12 -10.14 -9.22 4.93
C LEU A 12 -9.40 -8.07 4.21
N GLU A 13 -8.14 -7.82 4.57
CA GLU A 13 -7.31 -6.82 3.87
C GLU A 13 -6.99 -7.26 2.43
N HIS A 14 -6.68 -8.54 2.21
CA HIS A 14 -6.42 -9.08 0.87
C HIS A 14 -7.63 -8.96 -0.06
N VAL A 15 -8.84 -9.26 0.44
CA VAL A 15 -10.07 -9.04 -0.32
C VAL A 15 -10.23 -7.56 -0.67
N HIS A 16 -9.95 -6.66 0.28
CA HIS A 16 -10.02 -5.24 0.03
C HIS A 16 -9.05 -4.78 -1.08
N GLU A 17 -7.78 -5.18 -1.00
CA GLU A 17 -6.76 -4.85 -2.01
C GLU A 17 -7.09 -5.44 -3.39
N ASN A 18 -7.60 -6.67 -3.44
CA ASN A 18 -8.04 -7.30 -4.68
C ASN A 18 -9.22 -6.55 -5.30
N LEU A 19 -10.19 -6.11 -4.51
CA LEU A 19 -11.32 -5.33 -5.01
C LEU A 19 -10.91 -3.93 -5.48
N LEU A 20 -9.87 -3.33 -4.88
CA LEU A 20 -9.27 -2.09 -5.39
C LEU A 20 -8.54 -2.33 -6.71
N SER A 21 -7.82 -3.44 -6.85
CA SER A 21 -7.16 -3.82 -8.11
C SER A 21 -8.17 -4.13 -9.23
N LEU A 22 -9.24 -4.85 -8.92
CA LEU A 22 -10.37 -5.09 -9.83
C LEU A 22 -11.02 -3.78 -10.28
N SER A 23 -11.05 -2.78 -9.41
CA SER A 23 -11.49 -1.44 -9.77
C SER A 23 -10.71 -0.92 -10.98
N ASP A 24 -9.37 -1.06 -10.97
CA ASP A 24 -8.50 -0.58 -12.05
C ASP A 24 -8.77 -1.36 -13.36
N ASP A 25 -8.89 -2.69 -13.28
CA ASP A 25 -9.20 -3.53 -14.43
C ASP A 25 -10.57 -3.20 -15.05
N ILE A 26 -11.58 -2.95 -14.22
CA ILE A 26 -12.91 -2.54 -14.68
C ILE A 26 -12.80 -1.24 -15.48
N TRP A 27 -12.00 -0.28 -15.02
CA TRP A 27 -11.81 0.97 -15.77
C TRP A 27 -11.11 0.72 -17.11
N LEU A 28 -10.06 -0.11 -17.14
CA LEU A 28 -9.32 -0.44 -18.35
C LEU A 28 -10.14 -1.25 -19.37
N SER A 29 -11.14 -2.00 -18.89
CA SER A 29 -12.02 -2.81 -19.75
C SER A 29 -13.09 -2.01 -20.50
N ILE A 30 -13.33 -0.76 -20.13
CA ILE A 30 -14.33 0.09 -20.79
C ILE A 30 -13.81 0.51 -22.16
N ASP A 31 -14.59 0.30 -23.22
CA ASP A 31 -14.30 0.92 -24.52
C ASP A 31 -14.62 2.42 -24.43
N HIS A 32 -13.57 3.24 -24.43
CA HIS A 32 -13.69 4.69 -24.31
C HIS A 32 -14.07 5.38 -25.63
N ASN A 33 -14.06 4.65 -26.75
CA ASN A 33 -14.45 5.17 -28.06
C ASN A 33 -15.90 4.84 -28.43
N ASP A 34 -16.52 3.90 -27.70
CA ASP A 34 -17.95 3.63 -27.78
C ASP A 34 -18.70 4.44 -26.69
N GLN A 35 -19.56 5.35 -27.13
CA GLN A 35 -20.28 6.24 -26.24
C GLN A 35 -21.27 5.50 -25.32
N GLU A 36 -21.87 4.41 -25.78
CA GLU A 36 -22.80 3.59 -24.99
C GLU A 36 -22.02 2.82 -23.92
N ALA A 37 -20.96 2.11 -24.33
CA ALA A 37 -20.09 1.37 -23.41
C ALA A 37 -19.44 2.28 -22.37
N LEU A 38 -18.98 3.48 -22.76
CA LEU A 38 -18.41 4.45 -21.85
C LEU A 38 -19.43 4.91 -20.80
N ASN A 39 -20.66 5.24 -21.23
CA ASN A 39 -21.70 5.69 -20.33
C ASN A 39 -22.11 4.59 -19.33
N GLU A 40 -22.29 3.36 -19.79
CA GLU A 40 -22.60 2.20 -18.94
C GLU A 40 -21.46 1.90 -17.97
N GLY A 41 -20.23 1.87 -18.46
CA GLY A 41 -19.03 1.63 -17.68
C GLY A 41 -18.84 2.68 -16.57
N VAL A 42 -18.99 3.97 -16.89
CA VAL A 42 -18.92 5.06 -15.90
C VAL A 42 -20.04 4.94 -14.86
N ALA A 43 -21.27 4.61 -15.28
CA ALA A 43 -22.40 4.43 -14.37
C ALA A 43 -22.16 3.26 -13.38
N PHE A 44 -21.68 2.12 -13.89
CA PHE A 44 -21.27 0.99 -13.07
C PHE A 44 -20.15 1.39 -12.10
N LYS A 45 -19.08 2.01 -12.62
CA LYS A 45 -17.89 2.39 -11.85
C LYS A 45 -18.23 3.33 -10.70
N LYS A 46 -19.15 4.26 -10.90
CA LYS A 46 -19.64 5.15 -9.84
C LYS A 46 -20.27 4.34 -8.70
N ARG A 47 -21.18 3.43 -9.01
CA ARG A 47 -21.85 2.56 -8.02
C ARG A 47 -20.86 1.64 -7.32
N TYR A 48 -19.92 1.06 -8.08
CA TYR A 48 -18.87 0.20 -7.53
C TYR A 48 -18.00 0.95 -6.53
N ASN A 49 -17.50 2.14 -6.90
CA ASN A 49 -16.67 2.97 -6.02
C ASN A 49 -17.39 3.37 -4.73
N GLU A 50 -18.69 3.68 -4.80
CA GLU A 50 -19.51 3.96 -3.61
C GLU A 50 -19.55 2.75 -2.66
N LYS A 51 -19.72 1.54 -3.20
CA LYS A 51 -19.68 0.30 -2.39
C LYS A 51 -18.30 0.02 -1.84
N MET A 52 -17.24 0.27 -2.61
CA MET A 52 -15.86 0.11 -2.15
C MET A 52 -15.51 1.02 -0.98
N ILE A 53 -15.93 2.30 -1.03
CA ILE A 53 -15.73 3.22 0.10
C ILE A 53 -16.46 2.72 1.34
N ALA A 54 -17.70 2.25 1.19
CA ALA A 54 -18.47 1.69 2.31
C ALA A 54 -17.82 0.41 2.88
N PHE A 55 -17.35 -0.47 2.00
CA PHE A 55 -16.66 -1.70 2.36
C PHE A 55 -15.36 -1.41 3.13
N GLY A 56 -14.49 -0.52 2.64
CA GLY A 56 -13.22 -0.19 3.30
C GLY A 56 -13.42 0.36 4.72
N LYS A 57 -14.44 1.20 4.92
CA LYS A 57 -14.82 1.70 6.26
C LYS A 57 -15.29 0.58 7.18
N LEU A 58 -16.16 -0.30 6.68
CA LEU A 58 -16.69 -1.42 7.46
C LEU A 58 -15.60 -2.45 7.79
N ALA A 59 -14.75 -2.79 6.83
CA ALA A 59 -13.62 -3.69 7.01
C ALA A 59 -12.67 -3.17 8.09
N SER A 60 -12.32 -1.88 8.03
CA SER A 60 -11.50 -1.23 9.06
C SER A 60 -12.14 -1.30 10.45
N ALA A 61 -13.45 -1.01 10.55
CA ALA A 61 -14.17 -1.07 11.81
C ALA A 61 -14.24 -2.50 12.39
N ILE A 62 -14.45 -3.52 11.54
CA ILE A 62 -14.42 -4.92 11.95
C ILE A 62 -13.02 -5.30 12.45
N SER A 63 -11.97 -4.92 11.72
CA SER A 63 -10.58 -5.17 12.13
C SER A 63 -10.28 -4.55 13.50
N SER A 64 -10.60 -3.27 13.69
CA SER A 64 -10.41 -2.59 14.98
C SER A 64 -11.17 -3.27 16.11
N LEU A 65 -12.45 -3.60 15.91
CA LEU A 65 -13.28 -4.27 16.92
C LEU A 65 -12.67 -5.62 17.36
N VAL A 66 -12.22 -6.43 16.40
CA VAL A 66 -11.60 -7.73 16.69
C VAL A 66 -10.26 -7.55 17.39
N GLN A 67 -9.42 -6.60 16.95
CA GLN A 67 -8.12 -6.31 17.56
C GLN A 67 -8.27 -5.82 19.00
N GLU A 68 -9.21 -4.91 19.26
CA GLU A 68 -9.51 -4.40 20.61
C GLU A 68 -9.95 -5.51 21.57
N TYR A 69 -10.82 -6.42 21.10
CA TYR A 69 -11.31 -7.51 21.92
C TYR A 69 -10.26 -8.60 22.18
N THR A 70 -9.44 -8.91 21.17
CA THR A 70 -8.51 -10.06 21.21
C THR A 70 -7.09 -9.67 21.62
N ASN A 71 -6.76 -8.38 21.58
CA ASN A 71 -5.41 -7.83 21.71
C ASN A 71 -4.38 -8.43 20.72
N ILE A 72 -4.86 -8.94 19.58
CA ILE A 72 -4.03 -9.51 18.52
C ILE A 72 -3.85 -8.46 17.44
N GLN A 73 -2.60 -8.18 17.08
CA GLN A 73 -2.25 -7.35 15.92
C GLN A 73 -2.04 -8.24 14.68
N ILE A 74 -2.42 -7.72 13.50
CA ILE A 74 -2.31 -8.44 12.20
C ILE A 74 -0.85 -8.68 11.84
N GLU A 75 -0.01 -7.66 12.03
CA GLU A 75 1.44 -7.73 11.82
C GLU A 75 2.16 -7.16 13.04
N GLU A 76 3.04 -7.95 13.65
CA GLU A 76 4.02 -7.46 14.62
C GLU A 76 5.09 -6.66 13.86
N HIS A 77 5.57 -5.54 14.42
CA HIS A 77 6.62 -4.72 13.82
C HIS A 77 7.95 -5.51 13.78
N GLN A 78 8.15 -6.37 12.79
CA GLN A 78 9.48 -6.88 12.47
C GLN A 78 10.17 -5.88 11.55
N VAL A 79 10.51 -4.73 12.12
CA VAL A 79 11.59 -3.93 11.56
C VAL A 79 12.85 -4.67 11.97
N GLU A 80 13.65 -5.15 11.02
CA GLU A 80 15.06 -5.45 11.30
C GLU A 80 15.86 -4.20 10.94
N PRO A 81 15.93 -3.17 11.82
CA PRO A 81 16.87 -2.09 11.60
C PRO A 81 18.28 -2.70 11.66
N TRP A 82 19.16 -2.31 10.74
CA TRP A 82 20.54 -2.79 10.72
C TRP A 82 21.26 -2.39 12.00
N THR A 83 21.17 -3.22 13.03
CA THR A 83 21.93 -3.04 14.26
C THR A 83 23.36 -3.58 14.12
N SER A 84 23.74 -4.05 12.93
CA SER A 84 25.13 -4.21 12.47
C SER A 84 25.20 -4.15 10.93
N PRO A 85 25.94 -3.20 10.30
CA PRO A 85 25.75 -2.85 8.88
C PRO A 85 26.11 -3.91 7.82
N ARG A 86 26.80 -5.00 8.18
CA ARG A 86 27.26 -6.01 7.20
C ARG A 86 26.60 -7.36 7.38
N GLU A 87 26.67 -7.97 8.55
CA GLU A 87 26.19 -9.34 8.76
C GLU A 87 24.66 -9.49 8.72
N SER A 88 23.92 -8.45 9.12
CA SER A 88 22.46 -8.45 8.99
C SER A 88 22.06 -8.23 7.53
N ARG A 89 22.77 -7.33 6.82
CA ARG A 89 22.58 -7.06 5.39
C ARG A 89 22.83 -8.29 4.53
N ASP A 90 23.92 -8.98 4.77
CA ASP A 90 24.27 -10.17 4.01
C ASP A 90 23.27 -11.32 4.26
N ARG A 91 22.71 -11.44 5.48
CA ARG A 91 21.64 -12.42 5.77
C ARG A 91 20.32 -12.07 5.11
N PHE A 92 19.90 -10.80 5.20
CA PHE A 92 18.69 -10.32 4.55
C PHE A 92 18.81 -10.46 3.03
N ILE A 93 19.91 -10.00 2.43
CA ILE A 93 20.20 -10.20 1.00
C ILE A 93 20.18 -11.68 0.66
N LYS A 94 20.80 -12.56 1.45
CA LYS A 94 20.80 -14.01 1.19
C LYS A 94 19.41 -14.66 1.27
N ASP A 95 18.53 -14.16 2.14
CA ASP A 95 17.15 -14.64 2.21
C ASP A 95 16.29 -14.05 1.08
N MET A 96 16.55 -12.81 0.69
CA MET A 96 15.92 -12.13 -0.43
C MET A 96 16.43 -12.61 -1.79
N ASP A 97 17.68 -13.06 -1.91
CA ASP A 97 18.32 -13.58 -3.13
C ASP A 97 17.63 -14.87 -3.62
N LYS A 98 16.87 -15.53 -2.74
CA LYS A 98 15.99 -16.65 -3.09
C LYS A 98 14.73 -16.19 -3.82
N ILE A 99 14.41 -14.89 -3.79
CA ILE A 99 13.23 -14.27 -4.35
C ILE A 99 13.68 -13.26 -5.41
N GLN A 100 13.09 -13.32 -6.60
CA GLN A 100 13.41 -12.37 -7.64
C GLN A 100 13.08 -10.93 -7.19
N PRO A 101 14.00 -9.97 -7.29
CA PRO A 101 13.69 -8.56 -7.02
C PRO A 101 12.88 -7.97 -8.18
N HIS A 102 11.88 -7.18 -7.82
CA HIS A 102 10.96 -6.47 -8.72
C HIS A 102 11.17 -4.96 -8.63
N SER A 103 11.05 -4.27 -9.76
CA SER A 103 11.13 -2.81 -9.83
C SER A 103 9.76 -2.16 -9.71
N LEU A 104 9.68 -0.83 -9.65
CA LEU A 104 8.41 -0.10 -9.69
C LEU A 104 7.87 0.09 -11.12
N ASP A 105 8.51 -0.50 -12.15
CA ASP A 105 8.07 -0.40 -13.55
C ASP A 105 7.16 -1.55 -14.00
N GLU A 106 6.82 -2.47 -13.10
CA GLU A 106 5.92 -3.58 -13.39
C GLU A 106 4.54 -3.41 -12.74
N SER A 107 3.57 -4.18 -13.21
CA SER A 107 2.26 -4.28 -12.58
C SER A 107 2.32 -5.15 -11.34
N PHE A 108 1.65 -4.71 -10.28
CA PHE A 108 1.44 -5.44 -9.04
C PHE A 108 -0.02 -5.88 -8.84
N THR A 109 -0.85 -5.79 -9.87
CA THR A 109 -2.25 -6.25 -9.82
C THR A 109 -2.31 -7.70 -9.33
N TYR A 110 -3.11 -7.95 -8.28
CA TYR A 110 -3.31 -9.26 -7.64
C TYR A 110 -2.07 -9.92 -7.02
N LYS A 111 -0.89 -9.29 -7.08
CA LYS A 111 0.33 -9.83 -6.47
C LYS A 111 0.33 -9.58 -4.96
N ARG A 112 1.13 -10.37 -4.23
CA ARG A 112 1.33 -10.20 -2.79
C ARG A 112 2.76 -9.80 -2.45
N PRO A 113 2.96 -8.76 -1.63
CA PRO A 113 4.29 -8.41 -1.19
C PRO A 113 4.80 -9.47 -0.21
N TYR A 114 6.10 -9.67 -0.22
CA TYR A 114 6.86 -10.34 0.85
C TYR A 114 7.70 -9.32 1.61
N GLY A 115 8.24 -8.32 0.92
CA GLY A 115 9.12 -7.33 1.51
C GLY A 115 9.52 -6.25 0.52
N PHE A 116 10.27 -5.27 0.99
CA PHE A 116 10.89 -4.28 0.12
C PHE A 116 12.21 -3.80 0.73
N VAL A 117 13.07 -3.24 -0.12
CA VAL A 117 14.25 -2.47 0.26
C VAL A 117 14.08 -1.06 -0.27
N LEU A 118 14.41 -0.07 0.55
CA LEU A 118 14.58 1.32 0.17
C LEU A 118 15.96 1.77 0.68
N GLU A 119 16.85 2.06 -0.27
CA GLU A 119 18.26 2.41 -0.03
C GLU A 119 18.98 1.33 0.77
N ASP A 120 19.42 1.67 1.98
CA ASP A 120 20.06 0.72 2.87
C ASP A 120 19.05 -0.12 3.63
N GLN A 121 17.81 0.32 3.90
CA GLN A 121 16.86 -0.38 4.79
C GLN A 121 15.96 -1.41 4.09
N GLY A 122 15.80 -2.58 4.72
CA GLY A 122 14.97 -3.68 4.22
C GLY A 122 13.90 -4.11 5.21
N TYR A 123 12.73 -4.47 4.68
CA TYR A 123 11.60 -5.02 5.42
C TYR A 123 11.17 -6.35 4.79
N LYS A 124 10.83 -7.34 5.62
CA LYS A 124 10.43 -8.69 5.22
C LYS A 124 9.17 -9.15 5.94
N GLU A 125 8.62 -10.27 5.49
CA GLU A 125 7.41 -10.90 6.03
C GLU A 125 6.16 -10.02 6.00
N ILE A 126 6.15 -9.00 5.15
CA ILE A 126 4.98 -8.17 4.90
C ILE A 126 3.92 -9.02 4.17
N VAL A 127 2.64 -8.83 4.49
CA VAL A 127 1.54 -9.54 3.81
C VAL A 127 0.62 -8.63 3.00
N THR A 128 0.64 -7.32 3.22
CA THR A 128 -0.25 -6.36 2.52
C THR A 128 0.50 -5.21 1.86
N TRP A 129 -0.04 -4.71 0.75
CA TRP A 129 0.50 -3.52 0.08
C TRP A 129 0.31 -2.26 0.91
N ARG A 130 -0.80 -2.18 1.66
CA ARG A 130 -1.01 -1.11 2.64
C ARG A 130 0.17 -1.00 3.61
N ARG A 131 0.69 -2.13 4.11
CA ARG A 131 1.85 -2.12 5.01
C ARG A 131 3.13 -1.69 4.31
N VAL A 132 3.38 -2.17 3.08
CA VAL A 132 4.53 -1.71 2.27
C VAL A 132 4.51 -0.19 2.18
N TYR A 133 3.35 0.37 1.83
CA TYR A 133 3.16 1.81 1.72
C TYR A 133 3.41 2.54 3.05
N GLU A 134 2.83 2.05 4.15
CA GLU A 134 3.02 2.65 5.48
C GLU A 134 4.50 2.71 5.89
N LEU A 135 5.23 1.60 5.75
CA LEU A 135 6.63 1.50 6.12
C LEU A 135 7.51 2.38 5.23
N PHE A 136 7.23 2.38 3.92
CA PHE A 136 7.89 3.25 2.96
C PHE A 136 7.73 4.73 3.35
N LEU A 137 6.49 5.17 3.65
CA LEU A 137 6.23 6.53 4.09
C LEU A 137 6.91 6.87 5.41
N LYS A 138 6.90 5.95 6.39
CA LYS A 138 7.57 6.14 7.68
C LYS A 138 9.07 6.33 7.50
N GLN A 139 9.70 5.58 6.61
CA GLN A 139 11.12 5.73 6.29
C GLN A 139 11.40 7.11 5.65
N LEU A 140 10.57 7.56 4.69
CA LEU A 140 10.72 8.89 4.09
C LEU A 140 10.52 10.02 5.12
N ALA A 141 9.51 9.89 5.97
CA ALA A 141 9.23 10.85 7.04
C ALA A 141 10.39 10.96 8.04
N ALA A 142 11.02 9.82 8.39
CA ALA A 142 12.19 9.81 9.26
C ALA A 142 13.43 10.40 8.59
N LYS A 143 13.61 10.17 7.28
CA LYS A 143 14.77 10.66 6.53
C LYS A 143 14.74 12.16 6.28
N SER A 144 13.59 12.71 5.91
CA SER A 144 13.45 14.14 5.61
C SER A 144 12.10 14.67 6.12
N PRO A 145 11.99 14.93 7.44
CA PRO A 145 10.74 15.35 8.08
C PRO A 145 10.14 16.63 7.47
N ASP A 146 10.98 17.61 7.12
CA ASP A 146 10.53 18.88 6.54
C ASP A 146 9.92 18.67 5.16
N THR A 147 10.61 17.92 4.29
CA THR A 147 10.09 17.54 2.96
C THR A 147 8.79 16.76 3.08
N PHE A 148 8.72 15.82 4.01
CA PHE A 148 7.52 15.02 4.24
C PHE A 148 6.35 15.86 4.74
N THR A 149 6.60 16.80 5.65
CA THR A 149 5.58 17.72 6.18
C THR A 149 5.02 18.62 5.08
N ALA A 150 5.89 19.09 4.17
CA ALA A 150 5.49 19.91 3.03
C ALA A 150 4.56 19.19 2.04
N LEU A 151 4.48 17.85 2.05
CA LEU A 151 3.58 17.08 1.19
C LEU A 151 2.10 17.42 1.42
N CYS A 152 1.71 17.81 2.64
CA CYS A 152 0.33 18.17 2.97
C CYS A 152 -0.18 19.39 2.21
N GLU A 153 0.73 20.30 1.84
CA GLU A 153 0.40 21.55 1.15
C GLU A 153 0.78 21.51 -0.34
N ASN A 154 1.34 20.40 -0.81
CA ASN A 154 1.80 20.26 -2.19
C ASN A 154 0.64 19.82 -3.12
N PRO A 155 0.23 20.66 -4.09
CA PRO A 155 -0.86 20.35 -5.01
C PRO A 155 -0.63 19.11 -5.89
N ASP A 156 0.62 18.70 -6.13
CA ASP A 156 0.94 17.49 -6.92
C ASP A 156 0.48 16.19 -6.23
N TYR A 157 0.21 16.29 -4.93
CA TYR A 157 -0.35 15.21 -4.11
C TYR A 157 -1.85 15.36 -3.89
N HIS A 158 -2.51 16.23 -4.65
CA HIS A 158 -3.97 16.30 -4.72
C HIS A 158 -4.48 15.54 -5.95
N SER A 159 -5.55 14.78 -5.77
CA SER A 159 -6.27 14.18 -6.90
C SER A 159 -6.84 15.28 -7.82
N ASN A 160 -7.20 14.92 -9.06
CA ASN A 160 -7.89 15.83 -9.99
C ASN A 160 -9.20 16.44 -9.43
N ARG A 161 -9.76 15.85 -8.37
CA ARG A 161 -10.96 16.35 -7.67
C ARG A 161 -10.62 17.19 -6.43
N GLY A 162 -9.35 17.52 -6.22
CA GLY A 162 -8.86 18.30 -5.08
C GLY A 162 -8.74 17.54 -3.76
N ASN A 163 -9.00 16.23 -3.72
CA ASN A 163 -8.82 15.45 -2.49
C ASN A 163 -7.31 15.27 -2.22
N PRO A 164 -6.82 15.55 -1.00
CA PRO A 164 -5.41 15.38 -0.68
C PRO A 164 -5.02 13.91 -0.50
N THR A 165 -3.75 13.61 -0.76
CA THR A 165 -3.14 12.30 -0.44
C THR A 165 -2.56 12.29 0.97
N PHE A 166 -2.03 13.42 1.43
CA PHE A 166 -1.48 13.60 2.76
C PHE A 166 -2.23 14.73 3.47
N SER A 167 -2.53 14.55 4.76
CA SER A 167 -3.20 15.59 5.52
C SER A 167 -2.92 15.47 7.01
N GLN A 168 -2.92 16.63 7.70
CA GLN A 168 -2.98 16.67 9.14
C GLN A 168 -4.39 16.41 9.69
N ASP A 169 -5.42 16.61 8.86
CA ASP A 169 -6.81 16.35 9.22
C ASP A 169 -7.25 15.00 8.62
N PRO A 170 -7.39 13.93 9.42
CA PRO A 170 -7.77 12.61 8.92
C PRO A 170 -9.17 12.59 8.28
N LEU A 171 -10.04 13.57 8.60
CA LEU A 171 -11.39 13.65 8.02
C LEU A 171 -11.39 14.11 6.56
N LYS A 172 -10.28 14.66 6.06
CA LYS A 172 -10.11 15.02 4.65
C LYS A 172 -9.76 13.84 3.76
N LEU A 173 -9.42 12.69 4.35
CA LEU A 173 -9.04 11.47 3.64
C LEU A 173 -10.21 10.49 3.61
N ARG A 174 -10.29 9.63 2.57
CA ARG A 174 -11.32 8.58 2.51
C ARG A 174 -11.01 7.47 3.50
N SER A 175 -9.73 7.10 3.60
CA SER A 175 -9.19 6.18 4.59
C SER A 175 -7.87 6.73 5.12
N ALA A 176 -7.91 7.38 6.27
CA ALA A 176 -6.73 7.93 6.92
C ALA A 176 -5.87 6.82 7.56
N MET A 177 -4.60 6.78 7.20
CA MET A 177 -3.59 5.94 7.83
C MET A 177 -2.54 6.83 8.51
N PRO A 178 -2.31 6.71 9.82
CA PRO A 178 -1.30 7.49 10.51
C PRO A 178 0.10 7.07 10.05
N VAL A 179 0.96 8.07 9.79
CA VAL A 179 2.34 7.83 9.33
C VAL A 179 3.33 8.29 10.40
N THR A 180 3.26 9.57 10.76
CA THR A 180 4.11 10.24 11.75
C THR A 180 3.26 11.25 12.53
N ASP A 181 3.85 11.92 13.52
CA ASP A 181 3.15 12.81 14.45
C ASP A 181 2.26 13.83 13.73
N GLY A 182 0.95 13.59 13.82
CA GLY A 182 -0.10 14.44 13.25
C GLY A 182 -0.35 14.29 11.74
N ILE A 183 0.46 13.54 10.99
CA ILE A 183 0.31 13.40 9.53
C ILE A 183 -0.28 12.03 9.16
N HIS A 184 -1.32 12.07 8.34
CA HIS A 184 -2.01 10.90 7.80
C HIS A 184 -1.85 10.84 6.28
N ALA A 185 -1.86 9.62 5.75
CA ALA A 185 -1.87 9.34 4.32
C ALA A 185 -3.18 8.63 3.91
N GLU A 186 -3.62 8.85 2.67
CA GLU A 186 -4.70 8.08 2.06
C GLU A 186 -4.25 6.62 1.88
N SER A 187 -5.04 5.68 2.39
CA SER A 187 -4.73 4.25 2.37
C SER A 187 -5.66 3.40 1.54
N ASN A 188 -6.74 3.97 1.00
CA ASN A 188 -7.66 3.29 0.09
C ASN A 188 -7.13 3.32 -1.34
N LEU A 189 -6.00 2.66 -1.56
CA LEU A 189 -5.24 2.63 -2.81
C LEU A 189 -5.02 1.18 -3.28
N SER A 190 -5.09 0.94 -4.58
CA SER A 190 -4.67 -0.34 -5.17
C SER A 190 -3.14 -0.49 -5.09
N ALA A 191 -2.63 -1.71 -5.28
CA ALA A 191 -1.20 -1.98 -5.32
C ALA A 191 -0.47 -1.11 -6.36
N ASN A 192 -1.08 -0.93 -7.54
CA ASN A 192 -0.53 -0.07 -8.60
C ASN A 192 -0.61 1.42 -8.24
N SER A 193 -1.71 1.87 -7.60
CA SER A 193 -1.81 3.24 -7.12
C SER A 193 -0.74 3.56 -6.06
N ILE A 194 -0.44 2.59 -5.18
CA ILE A 194 0.66 2.67 -4.21
C ILE A 194 2.00 2.78 -4.93
N ARG A 195 2.28 1.90 -5.88
CA ARG A 195 3.50 1.92 -6.71
C ARG A 195 3.70 3.28 -7.41
N ASP A 196 2.66 3.80 -8.05
CA ASP A 196 2.73 5.08 -8.77
C ASP A 196 2.96 6.25 -7.81
N LEU A 197 2.41 6.19 -6.61
CA LEU A 197 2.66 7.16 -5.56
C LEU A 197 4.09 7.04 -5.00
N MET A 198 4.60 5.82 -4.83
CA MET A 198 5.99 5.59 -4.43
C MET A 198 6.95 6.21 -5.45
N LYS A 199 6.74 6.03 -6.76
CA LYS A 199 7.57 6.66 -7.80
C LYS A 199 7.60 8.18 -7.68
N ARG A 200 6.44 8.82 -7.55
CA ARG A 200 6.33 10.29 -7.38
C ARG A 200 7.02 10.79 -6.10
N LEU A 201 6.88 10.02 -5.01
CA LEU A 201 7.55 10.33 -3.75
C LEU A 201 9.07 10.21 -3.88
N LEU A 202 9.58 9.15 -4.53
CA LEU A 202 11.01 9.02 -4.77
C LEU A 202 11.57 10.22 -5.53
N GLU A 203 10.88 10.66 -6.59
CA GLU A 203 11.25 11.87 -7.33
C GLU A 203 11.27 13.13 -6.43
N THR A 204 10.22 13.32 -5.61
CA THR A 204 10.13 14.48 -4.70
C THR A 204 11.24 14.48 -3.64
N PHE A 205 11.67 13.30 -3.20
CA PHE A 205 12.76 13.14 -2.22
C PHE A 205 14.13 13.04 -2.88
N GLY A 206 14.22 13.13 -4.22
CA GLY A 206 15.47 13.01 -4.97
C GLY A 206 16.13 11.63 -4.88
N ILE A 207 15.35 10.58 -4.66
CA ILE A 207 15.82 9.20 -4.53
C ILE A 207 15.65 8.50 -5.89
N PRO A 208 16.70 7.89 -6.47
CA PRO A 208 16.56 7.11 -7.69
C PRO A 208 15.63 5.91 -7.51
N GLU A 209 14.79 5.60 -8.49
CA GLU A 209 13.91 4.41 -8.45
C GLU A 209 14.68 3.09 -8.26
N THR A 210 15.94 3.04 -8.70
CA THR A 210 16.83 1.88 -8.52
C THR A 210 17.18 1.56 -7.08
N GLU A 211 16.98 2.53 -6.17
CA GLU A 211 17.16 2.33 -4.72
C GLU A 211 15.98 1.61 -4.07
N VAL A 212 14.89 1.37 -4.82
CA VAL A 212 13.75 0.58 -4.35
C VAL A 212 13.73 -0.78 -5.03
N LYS A 213 13.63 -1.83 -4.22
CA LYS A 213 13.38 -3.19 -4.68
C LYS A 213 12.19 -3.76 -3.95
N ILE A 214 11.22 -4.27 -4.70
CA ILE A 214 10.07 -4.99 -4.17
C ILE A 214 10.36 -6.49 -4.25
N TYR A 215 9.91 -7.24 -3.26
CA TYR A 215 9.97 -8.69 -3.27
C TYR A 215 8.56 -9.21 -3.06
N LEU A 216 8.17 -10.11 -3.93
CA LEU A 216 6.83 -10.68 -3.93
C LEU A 216 6.86 -12.06 -3.32
N ARG A 217 5.72 -12.49 -2.76
CA ARG A 217 5.57 -13.90 -2.40
C ARG A 217 5.51 -14.69 -3.69
N GLU A 218 6.20 -15.84 -3.73
CA GLU A 218 5.91 -16.84 -4.75
C GLU A 218 4.42 -17.16 -4.67
N ASP A 219 3.72 -17.11 -5.80
CA ASP A 219 2.34 -17.53 -5.90
C ASP A 219 2.27 -19.01 -5.47
N ARG A 220 1.93 -19.25 -4.20
CA ARG A 220 1.59 -20.61 -3.74
C ARG A 220 0.24 -21.08 -4.26
N ASP A 221 -0.54 -20.17 -4.87
CA ASP A 221 -1.89 -20.42 -5.36
C ASP A 221 -1.98 -20.35 -6.91
N ALA A 222 -0.84 -20.36 -7.63
CA ALA A 222 -0.82 -20.49 -9.10
C ALA A 222 -0.91 -21.95 -9.59
N GLU A 223 -1.12 -22.91 -8.69
CA GLU A 223 -1.46 -24.30 -9.02
C GLU A 223 -2.85 -24.64 -8.47
N GLU A 224 -3.88 -24.45 -9.31
CA GLU A 224 -4.92 -25.44 -9.69
C GLU A 224 -6.00 -24.82 -10.59
#